data_AF-Q2BWZ3-F1
#
_entry.id   AF-Q2BWZ3-F1
#
_cell.length_a   1.000
_cell.length_b   1.000
_cell.length_c   1.000
_cell.angle_alpha   90.00
_cell.angle_beta   90.00
_cell.angle_gamma   90.00
#
_symmetry.space_group_name_H-M   'P 1'
#
loop_
_entity.id
_entity.type
_entity.pdbx_description
1 polymer ?
#
loop_
_entity_poly.entity_id
_entity_poly.type
_entity_poly.pdbx_seq_one_letter_code
_entity_poly.pdbx_strand_id
1 'polypeptide(L)'
;MKNNSQLMALSPLLQKSLKGSIFAASVWNDLDFETRIAILRRWAKSLDNQSAMMVNFQCNNAQEMVAEMQVMPGPTGESNTLYCVGRGVFV
;
A
#
# COMPACT_ATOMS: atom_id res chain seq x y z
N MET A 1 10.98 -40.45 8.00
CA MET A 1 9.87 -39.57 7.56
C MET A 1 10.20 -38.15 7.97
N LYS A 2 10.49 -37.24 7.03
CA LYS A 2 10.73 -35.82 7.36
C LYS A 2 9.41 -35.22 7.84
N ASN A 3 9.44 -34.56 8.99
CA ASN A 3 8.29 -33.98 9.66
C ASN A 3 7.68 -32.89 8.75
N ASN A 4 6.37 -32.95 8.46
CA ASN A 4 5.70 -32.00 7.54
C ASN A 4 5.80 -30.53 7.98
N SER A 5 6.19 -30.28 9.23
CA SER A 5 6.49 -28.95 9.78
C SER A 5 7.76 -28.30 9.23
N GLN A 6 8.72 -29.07 8.70
CA GLN A 6 9.93 -28.52 8.05
C GLN A 6 9.70 -28.12 6.58
N LEU A 7 8.63 -28.61 5.93
CA LEU A 7 8.31 -28.30 4.54
C LEU A 7 7.65 -26.92 4.35
N MET A 8 7.25 -26.24 5.44
CA MET A 8 6.67 -24.89 5.42
C MET A 8 7.61 -23.79 5.91
N ALA A 9 8.86 -24.12 6.27
CA ALA A 9 9.81 -23.11 6.70
C ALA A 9 10.27 -22.29 5.48
N LEU A 10 9.81 -21.03 5.38
CA LEU A 10 10.31 -20.09 4.39
C LEU A 10 11.84 -20.03 4.45
N SER A 11 12.49 -19.92 3.29
CA SER A 11 13.95 -19.78 3.26
C SER A 11 14.39 -18.58 4.13
N PRO A 12 15.57 -18.62 4.77
CA PRO A 12 16.04 -17.51 5.59
C PRO A 12 16.05 -16.16 4.84
N LEU A 13 16.33 -16.20 3.54
CA LEU A 13 16.26 -15.03 2.67
C LEU A 13 14.83 -14.47 2.55
N LEU A 14 13.85 -15.35 2.34
CA LEU A 14 12.44 -14.95 2.23
C LEU A 14 11.91 -14.40 3.56
N GLN A 15 12.25 -15.03 4.68
CA GLN A 15 11.90 -14.51 6.01
C GLN A 15 12.47 -13.12 6.26
N LYS A 16 13.74 -12.90 5.86
CA LYS A 16 14.39 -11.59 5.96
C LYS A 16 13.68 -10.54 5.11
N SER A 17 13.37 -10.87 3.85
CA SER A 17 12.66 -9.96 2.93
C SER A 17 11.28 -9.59 3.48
N LEU A 18 10.51 -10.58 3.92
CA LEU A 18 9.17 -10.37 4.47
C LEU A 18 9.19 -9.45 5.70
N LYS A 19 10.11 -9.66 6.63
CA LYS A 19 10.27 -8.77 7.80
C LYS A 19 10.58 -7.33 7.39
N GLY A 20 11.45 -7.16 6.40
CA GLY A 20 11.75 -5.84 5.83
C GLY A 20 10.51 -5.19 5.21
N SER A 21 9.75 -5.94 4.41
CA SER A 21 8.53 -5.46 3.77
C SER A 21 7.43 -5.10 4.76
N ILE A 22 7.25 -5.86 5.85
CA ILE A 22 6.27 -5.54 6.91
C ILE A 22 6.60 -4.20 7.56
N PHE A 23 7.88 -3.98 7.89
CA PHE A 23 8.31 -2.70 8.46
C PHE A 23 8.12 -1.54 7.47
N ALA A 24 8.55 -1.73 6.22
CA ALA A 24 8.40 -0.72 5.18
C ALA A 24 6.93 -0.40 4.87
N ALA A 25 6.03 -1.39 4.92
CA ALA A 25 4.60 -1.18 4.71
C ALA A 25 3.97 -0.29 5.79
N SER A 26 4.42 -0.40 7.05
CA SER A 26 3.98 0.50 8.12
C SER A 26 4.38 1.94 7.80
N VAL A 27 5.66 2.18 7.52
CA VAL A 27 6.18 3.51 7.18
C VAL A 27 5.51 4.07 5.93
N TRP A 28 5.22 3.23 4.94
CA TRP A 28 4.51 3.63 3.73
C TRP A 28 3.06 4.05 4.00
N ASN A 29 2.38 3.39 4.93
CA ASN A 29 1.00 3.72 5.32
C ASN A 29 0.89 5.04 6.10
N ASP A 30 1.96 5.44 6.80
CA ASP A 30 2.01 6.72 7.53
C ASP A 30 2.15 7.94 6.60
N LEU A 31 2.54 7.74 5.34
CA LEU A 31 2.57 8.80 4.34
C LEU A 31 1.15 9.16 3.88
N ASP A 32 0.87 10.44 3.68
CA ASP A 32 -0.36 10.86 3.00
C ASP A 32 -0.38 10.39 1.53
N PHE A 33 -1.57 10.42 0.92
CA PHE A 33 -1.73 9.99 -0.47
C PHE A 33 -0.93 10.86 -1.45
N GLU A 34 -0.89 12.17 -1.22
CA GLU A 34 -0.19 13.11 -2.09
C GLU A 34 1.31 12.84 -2.15
N THR A 35 1.95 12.55 -1.01
CA THR A 35 3.36 12.18 -0.92
C THR A 35 3.63 10.87 -1.67
N ARG A 36 2.76 9.86 -1.46
CA ARG A 36 2.88 8.57 -2.17
C ARG A 36 2.76 8.74 -3.68
N ILE A 37 1.80 9.53 -4.13
CA ILE A 37 1.59 9.86 -5.56
C ILE A 37 2.79 10.61 -6.13
N ALA A 38 3.35 11.58 -5.41
CA ALA A 38 4.52 12.32 -5.85
C ALA A 38 5.74 11.40 -6.03
N ILE A 39 5.97 10.47 -5.10
CA ILE A 39 7.03 9.46 -5.20
C ILE A 39 6.82 8.59 -6.45
N LEU A 40 5.61 8.05 -6.64
CA LEU A 40 5.29 7.16 -7.76
C LEU A 40 5.38 7.87 -9.11
N ARG A 41 4.85 9.09 -9.24
CA ARG A 41 4.96 9.89 -10.48
C ARG A 41 6.40 10.29 -10.79
N ARG A 42 7.22 10.57 -9.77
CA ARG A 42 8.66 10.83 -9.97
C ARG A 42 9.35 9.58 -10.51
N TRP A 43 9.07 8.41 -9.94
CA TRP A 43 9.60 7.13 -10.41
C TRP A 43 9.10 6.79 -11.82
N ALA A 44 7.85 7.08 -12.16
CA ALA A 44 7.29 6.84 -13.48
C ALA A 44 8.09 7.52 -14.61
N LYS A 45 8.73 8.66 -14.34
CA LYS A 45 9.57 9.38 -15.31
C LYS A 45 10.81 8.59 -15.77
N SER A 46 11.23 7.58 -15.03
CA SER A 46 12.35 6.70 -15.41
C SER A 46 11.93 5.40 -16.08
N LEU A 47 10.62 5.19 -16.31
CA LEU A 47 10.08 3.96 -16.90
C LEU A 47 9.86 4.12 -18.41
N ASP A 48 9.67 2.99 -19.09
CA ASP A 48 9.12 3.01 -20.46
C ASP A 48 7.69 3.55 -20.47
N ASN A 49 7.21 3.93 -21.66
CA ASN A 49 5.92 4.59 -21.80
C ASN A 49 4.74 3.76 -21.26
N GLN A 50 4.70 2.45 -21.50
CA GLN A 50 3.57 1.61 -21.08
C GLN A 50 3.53 1.47 -19.55
N SER A 51 4.69 1.20 -18.95
CA SER A 51 4.81 1.13 -17.49
C SER A 51 4.47 2.46 -16.82
N ALA A 52 4.97 3.58 -17.36
CA ALA A 52 4.66 4.92 -16.86
C ALA A 52 3.16 5.24 -16.94
N MET A 53 2.49 4.88 -18.04
CA MET A 53 1.04 5.05 -18.20
C MET A 53 0.27 4.31 -17.11
N MET A 54 0.66 3.07 -16.80
CA MET A 54 0.00 2.27 -15.76
C MET A 54 0.16 2.90 -14.37
N VAL A 55 1.36 3.38 -14.04
CA VAL A 55 1.61 4.08 -12.76
C VAL A 55 0.77 5.34 -12.65
N ASN A 56 0.74 6.15 -13.71
CA ASN A 56 -0.04 7.39 -13.72
C ASN A 56 -1.54 7.12 -13.61
N PHE A 57 -2.06 6.08 -14.28
CA PHE A 57 -3.45 5.66 -14.14
C PHE A 57 -3.80 5.32 -12.68
N GLN A 58 -2.97 4.54 -12.00
CA GLN A 58 -3.23 4.20 -10.59
C GLN A 58 -3.09 5.39 -9.65
N CYS A 59 -2.17 6.32 -9.93
CA CYS A 59 -2.07 7.56 -9.16
C CYS A 59 -3.35 8.38 -9.29
N ASN A 60 -3.91 8.49 -10.50
CA ASN A 60 -5.16 9.22 -10.74
C ASN A 60 -6.34 8.54 -10.01
N ASN A 61 -6.48 7.22 -10.13
CA ASN A 61 -7.51 6.47 -9.40
C ASN A 61 -7.40 6.64 -7.89
N ALA A 62 -6.18 6.64 -7.34
CA ALA A 62 -5.97 6.83 -5.91
C ALA A 62 -6.46 8.21 -5.44
N GLN A 63 -6.20 9.26 -6.23
CA GLN A 63 -6.69 10.61 -5.93
C GLN A 63 -8.22 10.68 -5.95
N GLU A 64 -8.85 10.07 -6.95
CA GLU A 64 -10.31 10.16 -7.15
C GLU A 64 -11.10 9.27 -6.17
N MET A 65 -10.59 8.09 -5.82
CA MET A 65 -11.40 7.05 -5.16
C MET A 65 -10.93 6.70 -3.74
N VAL A 66 -9.69 7.03 -3.38
CA VAL A 66 -9.05 6.47 -2.16
C VAL A 66 -8.58 7.57 -1.21
N ALA A 67 -8.16 8.72 -1.75
CA ALA A 67 -7.56 9.80 -0.97
C ALA A 67 -8.59 10.61 -0.16
N GLU A 68 -9.85 10.64 -0.58
CA GLU A 68 -10.88 11.42 0.10
C GLU A 68 -11.40 10.71 1.37
N MET A 69 -11.48 11.48 2.46
CA MET A 69 -12.16 11.07 3.68
C MET A 69 -13.61 11.54 3.63
N GLN A 70 -14.55 10.60 3.66
CA GLN A 70 -15.97 10.91 3.57
C GLN A 70 -16.59 11.03 4.96
N VAL A 71 -17.20 12.19 5.24
CA VAL A 71 -18.01 12.37 6.44
C VAL A 71 -19.32 11.61 6.28
N MET A 72 -19.63 10.77 7.27
CA MET A 72 -20.81 9.91 7.27
C MET A 72 -21.90 10.49 8.18
N PRO A 73 -23.19 10.27 7.87
CA PRO A 73 -24.28 10.71 8.73
C PRO A 73 -24.19 10.02 10.11
N GLY A 74 -24.48 10.78 11.16
CA GLY A 74 -24.45 10.30 12.55
C GLY A 74 -25.25 11.20 13.50
N PRO A 75 -25.49 10.75 14.73
CA PRO A 75 -26.19 11.54 15.74
C PRO A 75 -25.36 12.75 16.21
N THR A 76 -26.02 13.73 16.81
CA THR A 76 -25.35 14.90 17.41
C THR A 76 -24.38 14.46 18.50
N GLY A 77 -23.15 14.98 18.44
CA GLY A 77 -22.08 14.63 19.39
C GLY A 77 -21.15 13.53 18.91
N GLU A 78 -21.39 12.94 17.73
CA GLU A 78 -20.51 11.96 17.10
C GLU A 78 -19.91 12.48 15.78
N SER A 79 -18.68 12.06 15.48
CA SER A 79 -18.05 12.27 14.17
C SER A 79 -17.76 10.91 13.56
N ASN A 80 -18.36 10.64 12.40
CA ASN A 80 -18.17 9.40 11.66
C ASN A 80 -17.47 9.69 10.33
N THR A 81 -16.35 9.03 10.08
CA THR A 81 -15.55 9.24 8.86
C THR A 81 -15.21 7.91 8.23
N LEU A 82 -15.49 7.77 6.94
CA LEU A 82 -15.07 6.65 6.11
C LEU A 82 -13.79 7.04 5.36
N TYR A 83 -12.78 6.17 5.41
CA TYR A 83 -11.51 6.37 4.74
C TYR A 83 -10.83 5.04 4.40
N CYS A 84 -9.85 5.09 3.51
CA CYS A 84 -9.10 3.91 3.07
C CYS A 84 -7.71 3.84 3.72
N VAL A 85 -7.26 2.63 4.04
CA VAL A 85 -5.91 2.35 4.54
C VAL A 85 -5.28 1.18 3.80
N GLY A 86 -3.94 1.15 3.73
CA GLY A 86 -3.23 0.03 3.12
C GLY A 86 -3.33 -1.24 3.97
N ARG A 87 -3.54 -2.39 3.32
CA ARG A 87 -3.77 -3.68 3.99
C ARG A 87 -2.50 -4.35 4.54
N GLY A 88 -1.33 -3.96 4.06
CA GLY A 88 -0.05 -4.56 4.44
C GLY A 88 0.76 -5.03 3.23
N VAL A 89 1.56 -6.07 3.40
CA VAL A 89 2.43 -6.64 2.35
C VAL A 89 1.59 -7.43 1.33
N PHE A 90 1.82 -7.17 0.04
CA PHE A 90 1.28 -7.94 -1.08
C PHE A 90 2.38 -8.85 -1.66
N VAL A 91 2.02 -10.09 -2.02
CA VAL A 91 2.91 -11.15 -2.54
C VAL A 91 2.35 -11.72 -3.83
#